data_AF-A0AAV5VXD2-F1
#
_entry.id   AF-A0AAV5VXD2-F1
#
_cell.length_a   1.000
_cell.length_b   1.000
_cell.length_c   1.000
_cell.angle_alpha   90.00
_cell.angle_beta   90.00
_cell.angle_gamma   90.00
#
_symmetry.space_group_name_H-M   'P 1'
#
loop_
_entity.id
_entity.type
_entity.pdbx_description
1 polymer ?
#
loop_
_entity_poly.entity_id
_entity_poly.type
_entity_poly.pdbx_seq_one_letter_code
_entity_poly.pdbx_strand_id
1 'polypeptide(L)'
;YLLAISIAAESDDPALPVLREEYHRLHNITIQNGWLVMEPWRGGHFNIAVFCIFPGGIIMIASFAVAFYLIIGTFLGIRRSKTISTAYRSFQFKILIATVVPLICVYTPYFCVMYFPFFGLPDYGISPSFSLLVSFFPGWDALAIGGLIKDYREGLLVMLGVKTIK
;
A
#
# COMPACT_ATOMS: atom_id res chain seq x y z
N TYR A 1 10.88 16.69 3.87
CA TYR A 1 9.94 15.55 3.93
C TYR A 1 9.19 15.64 5.23
N LEU A 2 7.87 15.61 5.16
CA LEU A 2 7.05 15.59 6.34
C LEU A 2 6.34 14.24 6.37
N LEU A 3 6.88 13.29 7.13
CA LEU A 3 6.17 12.04 7.39
C LEU A 3 5.32 12.28 8.65
N ALA A 4 4.01 12.40 8.47
CA ALA A 4 3.08 12.58 9.57
C ALA A 4 2.37 11.25 9.83
N ILE A 5 2.55 10.68 11.02
CA ILE A 5 1.75 9.55 11.47
C ILE A 5 0.87 10.06 12.60
N SER A 6 -0.45 9.89 12.49
CA SER A 6 -1.38 10.31 13.53
C SER A 6 -1.34 9.33 14.70
N ILE A 7 -0.46 9.56 15.67
CA ILE A 7 -0.54 8.97 17.01
C ILE A 7 -0.26 10.12 17.97
N ALA A 8 -1.31 10.67 18.59
CA ALA A 8 -1.30 11.71 19.62
C ALA A 8 0.10 12.17 20.10
N ALA A 9 0.65 13.22 19.47
CA ALA A 9 1.86 13.85 20.01
C ALA A 9 1.54 14.63 21.29
N GLU A 10 2.52 14.68 22.19
CA GLU A 10 2.54 15.64 23.28
C GLU A 10 2.43 17.07 22.74
N SER A 11 1.71 17.93 23.45
CA SER A 11 1.33 19.28 22.99
C SER A 11 2.50 20.21 22.68
N ASP A 12 3.71 19.89 23.17
CA ASP A 12 4.91 20.73 23.13
C ASP A 12 5.91 20.36 22.02
N ASP A 13 5.60 19.45 21.09
CA ASP A 13 6.54 19.15 19.99
C ASP A 13 6.73 20.38 19.08
N PRO A 14 7.96 20.93 18.93
CA PRO A 14 8.18 22.11 18.11
C PRO A 14 8.00 21.87 16.61
N ALA A 15 7.75 20.63 16.17
CA ALA A 15 7.41 20.31 14.79
C ALA A 15 5.90 20.44 14.50
N LEU A 16 5.05 20.48 15.53
CA LEU A 16 3.60 20.66 15.40
C LEU A 16 3.20 21.96 14.71
N PRO A 17 3.79 23.14 15.01
CA PRO A 17 3.43 24.39 14.35
C PRO A 17 3.73 24.37 12.84
N VAL A 18 4.91 23.86 12.45
CA VAL A 18 5.33 23.74 11.04
C VAL A 18 4.40 22.80 10.28
N LEU A 19 4.00 21.68 10.91
CA LEU A 19 3.09 20.72 10.30
C LEU A 19 1.67 21.27 10.16
N ARG A 20 1.18 22.00 11.17
CA ARG A 20 -0.12 22.68 11.12
C ARG A 20 -0.14 23.74 10.00
N GLU A 21 0.93 24.50 9.85
CA GLU A 21 1.07 25.50 8.79
C GLU A 21 1.08 24.84 7.41
N GLU A 22 1.88 23.79 7.22
CA GLU A 22 1.96 23.09 5.94
C GLU A 22 0.66 22.35 5.59
N TYR A 23 0.00 21.74 6.57
CA TYR A 23 -1.32 21.12 6.39
C TYR A 23 -2.41 22.15 6.07
N HIS A 24 -2.39 23.30 6.76
CA HIS A 24 -3.29 24.42 6.44
C HIS A 24 -3.02 24.94 5.03
N ARG A 25 -1.76 25.02 4.59
CA ARG A 25 -1.40 25.41 3.22
C ARG A 25 -1.93 24.43 2.17
N LEU A 26 -1.86 23.12 2.44
CA LEU A 26 -2.24 22.07 1.49
C LEU A 26 -3.75 21.80 1.45
N HIS A 27 -4.43 21.86 2.60
CA HIS A 27 -5.82 21.42 2.74
C HIS A 27 -6.78 22.49 3.24
N ASN A 28 -6.29 23.68 3.64
CA ASN A 28 -7.09 24.79 4.18
C ASN A 28 -7.92 24.38 5.42
N ILE A 29 -7.38 23.48 6.24
CA ILE A 29 -8.02 22.95 7.45
C ILE A 29 -7.05 23.11 8.62
N THR A 30 -7.55 23.58 9.76
CA THR A 30 -6.75 23.79 10.98
C THR A 30 -6.96 22.64 11.96
N ILE A 31 -5.93 21.81 12.19
CA ILE A 31 -6.02 20.67 13.11
C ILE A 31 -5.29 21.00 14.43
N GLN A 32 -6.00 20.92 15.55
CA GLN A 32 -5.46 21.29 16.86
C GLN A 32 -4.74 20.16 17.60
N ASN A 33 -5.16 18.89 17.46
CA ASN A 33 -4.58 17.76 18.21
C ASN A 33 -4.38 16.52 17.30
N GLY A 34 -3.38 15.67 17.60
CA GLY A 34 -3.35 14.27 17.12
C GLY A 34 -2.16 13.82 16.24
N TRP A 35 -1.17 14.65 15.93
CA TRP A 35 -0.13 14.29 14.94
C TRP A 35 1.24 14.01 15.57
N LEU A 36 1.82 12.82 15.37
CA LEU A 36 3.24 12.56 15.59
C LEU A 36 4.01 12.97 14.34
N VAL A 37 4.91 13.94 14.49
CA VAL A 37 5.74 14.44 13.40
C VAL A 37 7.03 13.65 13.35
N MET A 38 7.25 12.93 12.26
CA MET A 38 8.46 12.14 12.05
C MET A 38 9.30 12.79 10.97
N GLU A 39 10.08 13.80 11.39
CA GLU A 39 11.21 14.28 10.61
C GLU A 39 12.45 13.44 11.00
N PRO A 40 13.02 12.62 10.08
CA PRO A 40 14.16 11.74 10.40
C PRO A 40 15.40 12.51 10.84
N TRP A 41 15.58 13.69 10.27
CA TRP A 41 16.75 14.53 10.44
C TRP A 41 16.31 15.91 10.93
N ARG A 42 16.50 16.20 12.22
CA ARG A 42 16.13 17.47 12.83
C ARG A 42 17.39 18.23 13.25
N GLY A 43 17.69 19.34 12.56
CA GLY A 43 18.86 20.16 12.88
C GLY A 43 20.19 19.41 12.83
N GLY A 44 20.31 18.38 11.98
CA GLY A 44 21.50 17.52 11.87
C GLY A 44 21.54 16.34 12.85
N HIS A 45 20.58 16.23 13.77
CA HIS A 45 20.45 15.10 14.69
C HIS A 45 19.36 14.13 14.24
N PHE A 46 19.59 12.83 14.46
CA PHE A 46 18.63 11.79 14.15
C PHE A 46 17.49 11.76 15.19
N ASN A 47 16.25 11.83 14.74
CA ASN A 47 15.08 11.83 15.63
C ASN A 47 14.70 10.40 16.02
N ILE A 48 14.76 10.08 17.31
CA ILE A 48 14.44 8.73 17.83
C ILE A 48 12.95 8.37 17.71
N ALA A 49 12.04 9.35 17.65
CA ALA A 49 10.60 9.07 17.51
C ALA A 49 10.28 8.31 16.21
N VAL A 50 11.11 8.49 15.19
CA VAL A 50 11.03 7.85 13.87
C VAL A 50 11.19 6.32 13.98
N PHE A 51 11.67 5.79 15.11
CA PHE A 51 11.74 4.34 15.32
C PHE A 51 10.37 3.64 15.25
N CYS A 52 9.25 4.33 15.49
CA CYS A 52 7.93 3.72 15.39
C CYS A 52 7.52 3.34 13.95
N ILE A 53 8.26 3.76 12.92
CA ILE A 53 8.02 3.36 11.51
C ILE A 53 8.59 1.96 11.22
N PHE A 54 9.66 1.54 11.91
CA PHE A 54 10.33 0.26 11.62
C PHE A 54 9.44 -0.98 11.76
N PRO A 55 8.55 -1.10 12.77
CA PRO A 55 7.61 -2.21 12.84
C PRO A 55 6.75 -2.36 11.58
N GLY A 56 6.21 -1.24 11.06
CA GLY A 56 5.46 -1.24 9.80
C GLY A 56 6.31 -1.68 8.62
N GLY A 57 7.57 -1.23 8.60
CA GLY A 57 8.60 -1.69 7.67
C GLY A 57 8.85 -3.20 7.68
N ILE A 58 9.03 -3.77 8.87
CA ILE A 58 9.27 -5.21 9.07
C ILE A 58 8.06 -6.00 8.56
N ILE A 59 6.85 -5.60 8.94
CA ILE A 59 5.61 -6.23 8.48
C ILE A 59 5.50 -6.18 6.95
N MET A 60 5.83 -5.03 6.35
CA MET A 60 5.79 -4.85 4.91
C MET A 60 6.79 -5.76 4.19
N ILE A 61 8.05 -5.79 4.64
CA ILE A 61 9.10 -6.64 4.05
C ILE A 61 8.74 -8.12 4.20
N ALA A 62 8.26 -8.54 5.37
CA ALA A 62 7.83 -9.91 5.61
C ALA A 62 6.66 -10.30 4.69
N SER A 63 5.66 -9.43 4.56
CA SER A 63 4.51 -9.64 3.67
C SER A 63 4.93 -9.75 2.21
N PHE A 64 5.83 -8.87 1.77
CA PHE A 64 6.40 -8.89 0.42
C PHE A 64 7.17 -10.18 0.15
N ALA A 65 8.01 -10.62 1.09
CA ALA A 65 8.79 -11.84 0.97
C ALA A 65 7.90 -13.09 0.86
N VAL A 66 6.84 -13.17 1.69
CA VAL A 66 5.86 -14.26 1.63
C VAL A 66 5.11 -14.24 0.30
N ALA A 67 4.63 -13.08 -0.13
CA ALA A 67 3.93 -12.96 -1.42
C ALA A 67 4.83 -13.37 -2.59
N PHE A 68 6.08 -12.91 -2.60
CA PHE A 68 7.05 -13.24 -3.62
C PHE A 68 7.37 -14.75 -3.65
N TYR A 69 7.55 -15.37 -2.48
CA TYR A 69 7.75 -16.81 -2.35
C TYR A 69 6.56 -17.59 -2.92
N LEU A 70 5.33 -17.18 -2.59
CA LEU A 70 4.10 -17.81 -3.09
C LEU A 70 3.92 -17.64 -4.61
N ILE A 71 4.25 -16.46 -5.16
CA ILE A 71 4.23 -16.19 -6.60
C ILE A 71 5.20 -17.12 -7.32
N ILE A 72 6.44 -17.21 -6.85
CA ILE A 72 7.45 -18.11 -7.45
C ILE A 72 7.01 -19.56 -7.34
N GLY A 73 6.55 -20.00 -6.17
CA GLY A 73 6.07 -21.36 -5.93
C GLY A 73 4.92 -21.73 -6.89
N THR A 74 3.94 -20.84 -7.03
CA THR A 74 2.82 -21.00 -7.96
C THR A 74 3.30 -21.06 -9.41
N PHE A 75 4.18 -20.15 -9.83
CA PHE A 75 4.73 -20.14 -11.18
C PHE A 75 5.51 -21.41 -11.52
N LEU A 76 6.37 -21.87 -10.61
CA LEU A 76 7.13 -23.11 -10.77
C LEU A 76 6.23 -24.34 -10.77
N GLY A 77 5.20 -24.38 -9.90
CA GLY A 77 4.20 -25.44 -9.86
C GLY A 77 3.43 -25.56 -11.18
N ILE A 78 2.98 -24.44 -11.74
CA ILE A 78 2.34 -24.39 -13.06
C ILE A 78 3.29 -24.88 -14.16
N ARG A 79 4.56 -24.49 -14.12
CA ARG A 79 5.56 -24.90 -15.13
C ARG A 79 5.89 -26.40 -15.05
N ARG A 80 5.91 -26.98 -13.85
CA ARG A 80 6.28 -28.39 -13.63
C ARG A 80 5.12 -29.35 -13.86
N SER A 81 3.88 -28.91 -13.69
CA SER A 81 2.73 -29.80 -13.84
C SER A 81 2.43 -30.10 -15.30
N LYS A 82 2.40 -31.40 -15.63
CA LYS A 82 2.03 -31.92 -16.96
C LYS A 82 0.55 -32.31 -17.07
N THR A 83 -0.15 -32.42 -15.94
CA THR A 83 -1.51 -32.98 -15.83
C THR A 83 -2.59 -31.94 -15.50
N ILE A 84 -2.22 -30.67 -15.31
CA ILE A 84 -3.17 -29.60 -15.01
C ILE A 84 -3.98 -29.22 -16.25
N SER A 85 -5.29 -29.03 -16.07
CA SER A 85 -6.18 -28.54 -17.13
C SER A 85 -5.83 -27.11 -17.55
N THR A 86 -6.03 -26.79 -18.83
CA THR A 86 -5.78 -25.44 -19.39
C THR A 86 -6.60 -24.36 -18.68
N ALA A 87 -7.82 -24.69 -18.26
CA ALA A 87 -8.70 -23.78 -17.52
C ALA A 87 -8.11 -23.43 -16.14
N TYR A 88 -7.66 -24.42 -15.38
CA TYR A 88 -7.04 -24.21 -14.07
C TYR A 88 -5.73 -23.42 -14.19
N ARG A 89 -4.92 -23.70 -15.21
CA ARG A 89 -3.70 -22.93 -15.50
C ARG A 89 -3.98 -21.46 -15.78
N SER A 90 -4.99 -21.16 -16.60
CA SER A 90 -5.39 -19.79 -16.91
C SER A 90 -5.87 -19.04 -15.65
N PHE A 91 -6.65 -19.72 -14.80
CA PHE A 91 -7.11 -19.17 -13.52
C PHE A 91 -5.95 -18.83 -12.58
N GLN A 92 -4.99 -19.74 -12.41
CA GLN A 92 -3.82 -19.52 -11.56
C GLN A 92 -2.95 -18.34 -12.06
N PHE A 93 -2.76 -18.19 -13.37
CA PHE A 93 -2.05 -17.03 -13.93
C PHE A 93 -2.77 -15.70 -13.65
N LYS A 94 -4.10 -15.69 -13.69
CA LYS A 94 -4.90 -14.50 -13.39
C LYS A 94 -4.77 -14.07 -11.94
N ILE A 95 -4.79 -15.03 -11.01
CA ILE A 95 -4.51 -14.77 -9.59
C ILE A 95 -3.10 -14.22 -9.43
N LEU A 96 -2.10 -14.82 -10.10
CA LEU A 96 -0.72 -14.36 -10.04
C LEU A 96 -0.58 -12.89 -10.47
N ILE A 97 -1.23 -12.50 -11.56
CA ILE A 97 -1.26 -11.10 -12.03
C ILE A 97 -1.95 -10.21 -10.99
N ALA A 98 -3.10 -10.63 -10.47
CA ALA A 98 -3.83 -9.86 -9.47
C ALA A 98 -2.98 -9.62 -8.20
N THR A 99 -2.15 -10.59 -7.79
CA THR A 99 -1.25 -10.45 -6.63
C THR A 99 -0.04 -9.54 -6.91
N VAL A 100 0.46 -9.48 -8.15
CA VAL A 100 1.62 -8.63 -8.51
C VAL A 100 1.24 -7.15 -8.56
N VAL A 101 0.01 -6.81 -8.96
CA VAL A 101 -0.46 -5.42 -9.05
C VAL A 101 -0.29 -4.65 -7.72
N PRO A 102 -0.79 -5.13 -6.56
CA PRO A 102 -0.52 -4.53 -5.26
C PRO A 102 0.98 -4.32 -4.96
N LEU A 103 1.80 -5.35 -5.25
CA LEU A 103 3.23 -5.33 -4.95
C LEU A 103 3.96 -4.18 -5.65
N ILE A 104 3.51 -3.80 -6.84
CA ILE A 104 4.13 -2.72 -7.61
C ILE A 104 3.43 -1.39 -7.32
N CYS A 105 2.10 -1.37 -7.44
CA CYS A 105 1.33 -0.13 -7.41
C CYS A 105 1.13 0.44 -6.00
N VAL A 106 1.31 -0.36 -4.94
CA VAL A 106 1.11 0.08 -3.55
C VAL A 106 2.37 -0.06 -2.73
N TYR A 107 3.01 -1.22 -2.73
CA TYR A 107 4.21 -1.43 -1.89
C TYR A 107 5.39 -0.55 -2.34
N THR A 108 5.59 -0.32 -3.64
CA THR A 108 6.66 0.58 -4.12
C THR A 108 6.46 2.03 -3.66
N PRO A 109 5.33 2.72 -3.92
CA PRO A 109 5.13 4.06 -3.40
C PRO A 109 5.12 4.13 -1.87
N TYR A 110 4.63 3.08 -1.19
CA TYR A 110 4.65 2.98 0.28
C TYR A 110 6.09 2.93 0.82
N PHE A 111 6.95 2.14 0.18
CA PHE A 111 8.37 2.13 0.48
C PHE A 111 9.03 3.49 0.22
N CYS A 112 8.75 4.13 -0.92
CA CYS A 112 9.33 5.43 -1.25
C CYS A 112 8.97 6.50 -0.22
N VAL A 113 7.68 6.66 0.11
CA VAL A 113 7.21 7.70 1.05
C VAL A 113 7.81 7.49 2.44
N MET A 114 7.88 6.24 2.92
CA MET A 114 8.42 5.97 4.25
C MET A 114 9.95 6.05 4.33
N TYR A 115 10.67 5.56 3.32
CA TYR A 115 12.12 5.35 3.43
C TYR A 115 12.98 6.40 2.74
N PHE A 116 12.50 7.06 1.67
CA PHE A 116 13.24 8.14 1.02
C PHE A 116 13.67 9.28 1.97
N PRO A 117 12.83 9.69 2.96
CA PRO A 117 13.24 10.66 3.97
C PRO A 117 14.53 10.31 4.72
N PHE A 118 14.80 9.02 4.95
CA PHE A 118 16.00 8.58 5.66
C PHE A 118 17.27 8.70 4.81
N PHE A 119 17.13 8.53 3.50
CA PHE A 119 18.23 8.62 2.53
C PHE A 119 18.46 10.03 2.00
N GLY A 120 17.65 11.02 2.41
CA GLY A 120 17.75 12.40 1.91
C GLY A 120 17.42 12.54 0.42
N LEU A 121 16.75 11.54 -0.18
CA LEU A 121 16.20 11.65 -1.53
C LEU A 121 15.09 12.71 -1.55
N PRO A 122 14.72 13.34 -2.70
CA PRO A 122 13.67 14.38 -2.81
C PRO A 122 12.26 13.83 -3.12
N ASP A 123 11.19 14.45 -2.58
CA ASP A 123 9.81 13.97 -2.77
C ASP A 123 9.31 14.44 -4.13
N TYR A 124 8.97 13.50 -4.99
CA TYR A 124 8.44 13.78 -6.33
C TYR A 124 6.93 14.01 -6.33
N GLY A 125 6.36 14.49 -5.22
CA GLY A 125 4.93 14.76 -5.06
C GLY A 125 4.07 13.53 -4.77
N ILE A 126 4.69 12.44 -4.30
CA ILE A 126 3.97 11.20 -3.98
C ILE A 126 3.31 11.33 -2.60
N SER A 127 3.99 11.94 -1.63
CA SER A 127 3.54 12.03 -0.24
C SER A 127 2.12 12.59 -0.07
N PRO A 128 1.71 13.69 -0.72
CA PRO A 128 0.36 14.26 -0.54
C PRO A 128 -0.76 13.39 -1.11
N SER A 129 -0.49 12.65 -2.19
CA SER A 129 -1.47 11.79 -2.86
C SER A 129 -1.49 10.37 -2.30
N PHE A 130 -0.53 10.04 -1.45
CA PHE A 130 -0.27 8.68 -1.04
C PHE A 130 -1.35 8.09 -0.14
N SER A 131 -1.83 8.85 0.85
CA SER A 131 -2.93 8.38 1.71
C SER A 131 -4.18 8.06 0.88
N LEU A 132 -4.47 8.87 -0.13
CA LEU A 132 -5.57 8.63 -1.08
C LEU A 132 -5.34 7.35 -1.89
N LEU A 133 -4.15 7.17 -2.46
CA LEU A 133 -3.78 5.97 -3.22
C LEU A 133 -3.91 4.69 -2.40
N VAL A 134 -3.47 4.71 -1.13
CA VAL A 134 -3.60 3.58 -0.21
C VAL A 134 -5.06 3.32 0.15
N SER A 135 -5.89 4.35 0.37
CA SER A 135 -7.32 4.16 0.68
C SER A 135 -8.10 3.52 -0.46
N PHE A 136 -7.70 3.74 -1.72
CA PHE A 136 -8.34 3.09 -2.87
C PHE A 136 -7.88 1.66 -3.11
N PHE A 137 -6.84 1.18 -2.42
CA PHE A 137 -6.28 -0.14 -2.66
C PHE A 137 -7.29 -1.29 -2.54
N PRO A 138 -8.13 -1.39 -1.49
CA PRO A 138 -9.13 -2.45 -1.41
C PRO A 138 -10.11 -2.45 -2.60
N GLY A 139 -10.44 -1.27 -3.12
CA GLY A 139 -11.27 -1.13 -4.31
C GLY A 139 -10.55 -1.61 -5.58
N TRP A 140 -9.29 -1.22 -5.76
CA TRP A 140 -8.48 -1.67 -6.89
C TRP A 140 -8.22 -3.18 -6.88
N ASP A 141 -7.94 -3.78 -5.71
CA ASP A 141 -7.73 -5.21 -5.54
C ASP A 141 -9.01 -6.01 -5.89
N ALA A 142 -10.17 -5.54 -5.40
CA ALA A 142 -11.46 -6.13 -5.75
C ALA A 142 -11.79 -6.03 -7.25
N LEU A 143 -11.50 -4.88 -7.88
CA LEU A 143 -11.68 -4.69 -9.32
C LEU A 143 -10.73 -5.58 -10.13
N ALA A 144 -9.48 -5.73 -9.70
CA ALA A 144 -8.52 -6.61 -10.35
C ALA A 144 -9.00 -8.07 -10.31
N ILE A 145 -9.34 -8.59 -9.12
CA ILE A 145 -9.81 -9.96 -8.93
C ILE A 145 -11.12 -10.19 -9.68
N GLY A 146 -12.11 -9.31 -9.49
CA GLY A 146 -13.41 -9.39 -10.13
C GLY A 146 -13.33 -9.29 -11.66
N GLY A 147 -12.47 -8.41 -12.19
CA GLY A 147 -12.25 -8.24 -13.62
C GLY A 147 -11.47 -9.41 -14.27
N LEU A 148 -10.49 -9.98 -13.57
CA LEU A 148 -9.64 -11.05 -14.11
C LEU A 148 -10.32 -12.42 -14.07
N ILE A 149 -11.04 -12.73 -12.98
CA ILE A 149 -11.62 -14.05 -12.76
C ILE A 149 -13.03 -14.12 -13.33
N LYS A 150 -13.24 -15.06 -14.27
CA LYS A 150 -14.52 -15.20 -14.98
C LYS A 150 -15.66 -15.59 -14.03
N ASP A 151 -15.40 -16.52 -13.12
CA ASP A 151 -16.41 -17.05 -12.20
C ASP A 151 -16.95 -15.98 -11.24
N TYR A 152 -16.11 -15.04 -10.81
CA TYR A 152 -16.56 -13.88 -10.03
C TYR A 152 -17.50 -12.97 -10.83
N ARG A 153 -17.20 -12.73 -12.11
CA ARG A 153 -18.10 -11.94 -12.99
C ARG A 153 -19.42 -12.64 -13.22
N GLU A 154 -19.39 -13.95 -13.46
CA GLU A 154 -20.61 -14.72 -13.66
C GLU A 154 -21.45 -14.78 -12.39
N GLY A 155 -20.84 -14.97 -11.22
CA GLY A 155 -21.52 -14.89 -9.92
C GLY A 155 -22.16 -13.53 -9.69
N LEU A 156 -21.44 -12.43 -10.00
CA LEU A 156 -21.99 -11.08 -9.89
C LEU A 156 -23.20 -10.87 -10.82
N LEU A 157 -23.11 -11.30 -12.08
CA LEU A 157 -24.22 -11.21 -13.04
C LEU A 157 -25.44 -12.03 -12.62
N VAL A 158 -25.22 -13.16 -11.94
CA VAL A 158 -26.29 -13.97 -11.35
C VAL A 158 -26.94 -13.24 -10.17
N MET A 159 -26.14 -12.69 -9.24
CA MET A 159 -26.65 -11.93 -8.10
C MET A 159 -27.43 -10.68 -8.54
N LEU A 160 -27.01 -10.03 -9.63
CA LEU A 160 -27.70 -8.89 -10.23
C LEU A 160 -28.93 -9.28 -11.07
N GLY A 161 -29.25 -10.58 -11.18
CA GLY A 161 -30.41 -11.07 -11.93
C GLY A 161 -30.29 -10.98 -13.45
N VAL A 162 -29.11 -10.61 -13.97
CA VAL A 162 -28.83 -10.48 -15.41
C VAL A 162 -28.63 -11.85 -16.07
N LYS A 163 -28.18 -12.85 -15.30
CA LYS A 163 -27.93 -14.21 -15.78
C LYS A 163 -28.60 -15.22 -14.84
N THR A 164 -29.38 -16.15 -15.38
CA THR A 164 -29.96 -17.25 -14.59
C THR A 164 -28.99 -18.45 -14.59
N ILE A 165 -28.76 -19.06 -13.43
CA ILE A 165 -27.99 -20.31 -13.34
C ILE A 165 -28.79 -21.39 -14.08
N LYS A 166 -28.21 -21.96 -15.13
CA LYS A 166 -28.74 -23.14 -15.83
C LYS A 166 -28.08 -24.39 -15.29
#